data_AF-A0A821XDI3-F1
#
_entry.id   AF-A0A821XDI3-F1
#
_cell.length_a   1.000
_cell.length_b   1.000
_cell.length_c   1.000
_cell.angle_alpha   90.00
_cell.angle_beta   90.00
_cell.angle_gamma   90.00
#
_symmetry.space_group_name_H-M   'P 1'
#
loop_
_entity.id
_entity.type
_entity.pdbx_description
1 polymer ?
#
loop_
_entity_poly.entity_id
_entity_poly.type
_entity_poly.pdbx_seq_one_letter_code
_entity_poly.pdbx_strand_id
1 'polypeptide(L)'
;IRDQCRQLMALSLMPITEIDNQFQRLQTIMATSLSDLLVYFQHQWMYGVVPMHMWNFHNVKHRTNNTSEAYNLRFATRLARKHPNIWSFIQLIKSEHVRFQHISIQLDAGASAPKQSKKTTAFQMKVNVLHDRFLKKEITTKELLSGLSLLIGNKKK
;
A
#
# COMPACT_ATOMS: atom_id res chain seq x y z
N ILE A 1 -5.07 23.12 2.26
CA ILE A 1 -4.66 22.38 1.04
C ILE A 1 -3.84 21.12 1.35
N ARG A 2 -2.56 21.21 1.77
CA ARG A 2 -1.70 20.00 1.96
C ARG A 2 -2.35 18.92 2.84
N ASP A 3 -2.88 19.29 3.99
CA ASP A 3 -3.45 18.32 4.93
C ASP A 3 -4.79 17.75 4.45
N GLN A 4 -5.55 18.52 3.66
CA GLN A 4 -6.75 18.03 2.97
C GLN A 4 -6.40 16.98 1.90
N CYS A 5 -5.34 17.21 1.11
CA CYS A 5 -4.86 16.19 0.17
C CYS A 5 -4.39 14.91 0.90
N ARG A 6 -3.78 15.04 2.08
CA ARG A 6 -3.38 13.89 2.90
C ARG A 6 -4.58 13.13 3.45
N GLN A 7 -5.66 13.81 3.82
CA GLN A 7 -6.90 13.17 4.21
C GLN A 7 -7.52 12.40 3.05
N LEU A 8 -7.52 12.96 1.84
CA LEU A 8 -7.98 12.24 0.64
C LEU A 8 -7.14 10.98 0.38
N MET A 9 -5.80 11.06 0.47
CA MET A 9 -4.93 9.88 0.35
C MET A 9 -5.16 8.85 1.47
N ALA A 10 -5.47 9.30 2.69
CA ALA A 10 -5.71 8.44 3.84
C ALA A 10 -6.99 7.62 3.74
N LEU A 11 -7.92 7.95 2.83
CA LEU A 11 -9.09 7.11 2.55
C LEU A 11 -8.69 5.68 2.14
N SER A 12 -7.55 5.50 1.49
CA SER A 12 -7.02 4.18 1.13
C SER A 12 -6.70 3.32 2.35
N LEU A 13 -6.59 3.89 3.55
CA LEU A 13 -6.30 3.18 4.79
C LEU A 13 -7.52 3.07 5.70
N MET A 14 -8.66 3.65 5.33
CA MET A 14 -9.89 3.60 6.13
C MET A 14 -10.63 2.28 5.93
N PRO A 15 -11.40 1.81 6.94
CA PRO A 15 -12.37 0.74 6.74
C PRO A 15 -13.31 1.10 5.58
N ILE A 16 -13.54 0.16 4.66
CA ILE A 16 -14.33 0.38 3.44
C ILE A 16 -15.72 0.97 3.76
N THR A 17 -16.35 0.47 4.83
CA THR A 17 -17.68 0.92 5.29
C THR A 17 -17.74 2.40 5.68
N GLU A 18 -16.60 3.02 5.98
CA GLU A 18 -16.51 4.41 6.42
C GLU A 18 -16.12 5.38 5.29
N ILE A 19 -15.70 4.87 4.13
CA ILE A 19 -15.10 5.68 3.07
C ILE A 19 -16.10 6.66 2.45
N ASP A 20 -17.31 6.21 2.11
CA ASP A 20 -18.35 7.09 1.54
C ASP A 20 -18.68 8.25 2.46
N ASN A 21 -18.97 7.95 3.74
CA ASN A 21 -19.29 8.95 4.76
C ASN A 21 -18.16 9.97 4.93
N GLN A 22 -16.90 9.51 4.97
CA GLN A 22 -15.77 10.41 5.09
C GLN A 22 -15.50 11.21 3.82
N PHE A 23 -15.69 10.63 2.63
CA PHE A 23 -15.53 11.32 1.37
C PHE A 23 -16.55 12.45 1.22
N GLN A 24 -17.83 12.18 1.49
CA GLN A 24 -18.88 13.22 1.51
C GLN A 24 -18.54 14.35 2.49
N ARG A 25 -18.05 14.01 3.69
CA ARG A 25 -17.58 15.03 4.65
C ARG A 25 -16.40 15.83 4.11
N LEU A 26 -15.47 15.22 3.38
CA LEU A 26 -14.36 15.94 2.77
C LEU A 26 -14.85 16.92 1.70
N GLN A 27 -15.85 16.55 0.90
CA GLN A 27 -16.41 17.42 -0.13
C GLN A 27 -16.98 18.73 0.45
N THR A 28 -17.51 18.72 1.68
CA THR A 28 -18.07 19.93 2.30
C THR A 28 -17.03 20.84 2.95
N ILE A 29 -15.88 20.30 3.36
CA ILE A 29 -14.85 21.05 4.11
C ILE A 29 -13.60 21.38 3.29
N MET A 30 -13.43 20.77 2.11
CA MET A 30 -12.25 20.98 1.28
C MET A 30 -12.29 22.34 0.57
N ALA A 31 -11.11 22.91 0.33
CA ALA A 31 -10.99 24.19 -0.36
C ALA A 31 -11.54 24.08 -1.79
N THR A 32 -12.20 25.14 -2.26
CA THR A 32 -12.75 25.22 -3.63
C THR A 32 -11.68 25.06 -4.72
N SER A 33 -10.42 25.40 -4.42
CA SER A 33 -9.31 25.14 -5.34
C SER A 33 -8.99 23.65 -5.54
N LEU A 34 -9.60 22.75 -4.76
CA LEU A 34 -9.48 21.29 -4.90
C LEU A 34 -10.72 20.65 -5.52
N SER A 35 -11.68 21.43 -6.00
CA SER A 35 -12.93 20.91 -6.59
C SER A 35 -12.67 19.95 -7.74
N ASP A 36 -11.79 20.30 -8.68
CA ASP A 36 -11.47 19.43 -9.82
C ASP A 36 -10.85 18.10 -9.37
N LEU A 37 -10.00 18.13 -8.34
CA LEU A 37 -9.42 16.93 -7.74
C LEU A 37 -10.50 16.06 -7.10
N LEU A 38 -11.49 16.65 -6.42
CA LEU A 38 -12.59 15.91 -5.81
C LEU A 38 -13.50 15.26 -6.85
N VAL A 39 -13.82 15.99 -7.92
CA VAL A 39 -14.59 15.46 -9.06
C VAL A 39 -13.84 14.29 -9.69
N TYR A 40 -12.55 14.47 -9.99
CA TYR A 40 -11.71 13.39 -10.50
C TYR A 40 -11.69 12.19 -9.54
N PHE A 41 -11.49 12.42 -8.24
CA PHE A 41 -11.39 11.35 -7.26
C PHE A 41 -12.70 10.56 -7.14
N GLN A 42 -13.83 11.27 -7.12
CA GLN A 42 -15.16 10.66 -7.10
C GLN A 42 -15.38 9.76 -8.31
N HIS A 43 -15.11 10.28 -9.51
CA HIS A 43 -15.34 9.55 -10.76
C HIS A 43 -14.36 8.40 -10.96
N GLN A 44 -13.10 8.54 -10.54
CA GLN A 44 -12.10 7.50 -10.80
C GLN A 44 -12.10 6.41 -9.73
N TRP A 45 -12.20 6.80 -8.45
CA TRP A 45 -11.90 5.93 -7.31
C TRP A 45 -13.11 5.59 -6.44
N MET A 46 -14.12 6.47 -6.35
CA MET A 46 -15.31 6.19 -5.54
C MET A 46 -16.37 5.42 -6.32
N TYR A 47 -16.78 5.94 -7.48
CA TYR A 47 -17.99 5.46 -8.19
C TYR A 47 -17.77 5.07 -9.66
N GLY A 48 -16.53 5.11 -10.15
CA GLY A 48 -16.27 4.73 -11.54
C GLY A 48 -15.40 3.51 -11.70
N VAL A 49 -14.35 3.64 -12.50
CA VAL A 49 -13.74 2.51 -13.21
C VAL A 49 -12.99 1.56 -12.28
N VAL A 50 -12.35 2.08 -11.22
CA VAL A 50 -11.53 1.26 -10.33
C VAL A 50 -12.32 0.87 -9.07
N PRO A 51 -12.60 -0.43 -8.85
CA PRO A 51 -13.31 -0.87 -7.66
C PRO A 51 -12.59 -0.51 -6.36
N MET A 52 -13.35 -0.15 -5.33
CA MET A 52 -12.82 0.31 -4.03
C MET A 52 -11.84 -0.68 -3.38
N HIS A 53 -12.14 -1.98 -3.47
CA HIS A 53 -11.29 -3.03 -2.90
C HIS A 53 -9.92 -3.16 -3.59
N MET A 54 -9.73 -2.61 -4.80
CA MET A 54 -8.45 -2.67 -5.50
C MET A 54 -7.44 -1.62 -5.01
N TRP A 55 -7.92 -0.48 -4.52
CA TRP A 55 -7.07 0.62 -4.05
C TRP A 55 -7.13 0.84 -2.54
N ASN A 56 -8.09 0.22 -1.85
CA ASN A 56 -8.13 0.20 -0.40
C ASN A 56 -7.13 -0.82 0.16
N PHE A 57 -6.29 -0.35 1.07
CA PHE A 57 -5.25 -1.11 1.75
C PHE A 57 -5.54 -1.27 3.26
N HIS A 58 -6.80 -1.12 3.68
CA HIS A 58 -7.20 -1.41 5.04
C HIS A 58 -6.96 -2.90 5.35
N ASN A 59 -6.31 -3.18 6.47
CA ASN A 59 -5.93 -4.53 6.88
C ASN A 59 -5.03 -5.30 5.87
N VAL A 60 -4.33 -4.57 4.98
CA VAL A 60 -3.38 -5.18 4.04
C VAL A 60 -1.95 -5.10 4.57
N LYS A 61 -1.29 -6.26 4.65
CA LYS A 61 0.10 -6.40 5.15
C LYS A 61 1.14 -5.78 4.21
N HIS A 62 0.92 -5.84 2.90
CA HIS A 62 1.84 -5.34 1.88
C HIS A 62 1.11 -4.36 0.97
N ARG A 63 1.42 -3.07 1.08
CA ARG A 63 0.71 -1.98 0.36
C ARG A 63 1.42 -1.53 -0.91
N THR A 64 2.64 -2.01 -1.11
CA THR A 64 3.45 -1.70 -2.29
C THR A 64 3.93 -2.99 -2.92
N ASN A 65 4.20 -2.92 -4.21
CA ASN A 65 4.76 -3.98 -5.04
C ASN A 65 6.28 -4.14 -4.87
N ASN A 66 6.92 -3.58 -3.83
CA ASN A 66 8.37 -3.57 -3.64
C ASN A 66 9.01 -4.95 -3.79
N THR A 67 8.36 -6.02 -3.29
CA THR A 67 8.86 -7.38 -3.41
C THR A 67 8.92 -7.83 -4.88
N SER A 68 7.87 -7.53 -5.65
CA SER A 68 7.79 -7.83 -7.07
C SER A 68 8.78 -6.98 -7.88
N GLU A 69 8.92 -5.70 -7.55
CA GLU A 69 9.91 -4.81 -8.17
C GLU A 69 11.34 -5.29 -7.91
N ALA A 70 11.66 -5.63 -6.65
CA ALA A 70 12.96 -6.17 -6.29
C ALA A 70 13.24 -7.51 -6.97
N TYR A 71 12.23 -8.36 -7.11
CA TYR A 71 12.32 -9.60 -7.89
C TYR A 71 12.61 -9.31 -9.36
N ASN A 72 11.81 -8.47 -10.01
CA ASN A 72 11.95 -8.12 -11.42
C ASN A 72 13.31 -7.49 -11.71
N LEU A 73 13.79 -6.59 -10.83
CA LEU A 73 15.11 -5.99 -10.94
C LEU A 73 16.21 -7.06 -10.86
N ARG A 74 16.19 -7.93 -9.84
CA ARG A 74 17.18 -9.02 -9.71
C ARG A 74 17.13 -9.94 -10.92
N PHE A 75 15.93 -10.30 -11.38
CA PHE A 75 15.74 -11.17 -12.54
C PHE A 75 16.33 -10.54 -13.81
N ALA A 76 16.03 -9.26 -14.06
CA ALA A 76 16.59 -8.52 -15.19
C ALA A 76 18.13 -8.42 -15.11
N THR A 77 18.69 -8.16 -13.92
CA THR A 77 20.13 -8.15 -13.70
C THR A 77 20.76 -9.51 -13.99
N ARG A 78 20.13 -10.62 -13.55
CA ARG A 78 20.61 -11.98 -13.83
C ARG A 78 20.49 -12.37 -15.29
N LEU A 79 19.47 -11.86 -15.98
CA LEU A 79 19.29 -12.08 -17.41
C LEU A 79 20.39 -11.40 -18.23
N ALA A 80 20.93 -10.28 -17.74
CA ALA A 80 22.08 -9.52 -18.26
C ALA A 80 21.94 -9.05 -19.73
N ARG A 81 20.80 -9.30 -20.38
CA ARG A 81 20.50 -8.96 -21.78
C ARG A 81 19.04 -8.56 -21.91
N LYS A 82 18.76 -7.56 -22.76
CA LYS A 82 17.40 -7.09 -23.04
C LYS A 82 16.57 -8.10 -23.86
N HIS A 83 17.23 -8.81 -24.77
CA HIS A 83 16.62 -9.80 -25.66
C HIS A 83 17.42 -11.12 -25.60
N PRO A 84 17.20 -11.97 -24.57
CA PRO A 84 17.83 -13.28 -24.49
C PRO A 84 17.29 -14.22 -25.56
N ASN A 85 18.08 -15.20 -25.99
CA ASN A 85 17.52 -16.32 -26.73
C ASN A 85 16.65 -17.19 -25.79
N ILE A 86 15.73 -17.95 -26.38
CA ILE A 86 14.77 -18.77 -25.64
C ILE A 86 15.44 -19.78 -24.70
N TRP A 87 16.58 -20.36 -25.10
CA TRP A 87 17.29 -21.35 -24.29
C TRP A 87 17.90 -20.73 -23.04
N SER A 88 18.62 -19.60 -23.19
CA SER A 88 19.19 -18.87 -22.05
C SER A 88 18.11 -18.41 -21.08
N PHE A 89 16.95 -17.98 -21.60
CA PHE A 89 15.80 -17.60 -20.78
C PHE A 89 15.23 -18.80 -19.99
N ILE A 90 15.03 -19.94 -20.64
CA ILE A 90 14.55 -21.18 -19.98
C ILE A 90 15.53 -21.61 -18.87
N GLN A 91 16.83 -21.58 -19.12
CA GLN A 91 17.83 -21.96 -18.12
C GLN A 91 17.80 -21.02 -16.91
N LEU A 92 17.63 -19.71 -17.13
CA LEU A 92 17.48 -18.76 -16.04
C LEU A 92 16.23 -19.04 -15.20
N ILE A 93 15.08 -19.27 -15.84
CA ILE A 93 13.83 -19.62 -15.14
C ILE A 93 14.02 -20.87 -14.29
N LYS A 94 14.62 -21.94 -14.84
CA LYS A 94 14.92 -23.16 -14.08
C LYS A 94 15.79 -22.85 -12.84
N SER A 95 16.83 -22.05 -13.01
CA SER A 95 17.70 -21.66 -11.89
C SER A 95 16.98 -20.81 -10.82
N GLU A 96 16.03 -19.96 -11.21
CA GLU A 96 15.21 -19.20 -10.28
C GLU A 96 14.21 -20.09 -9.54
N HIS A 97 13.63 -21.08 -10.20
CA HIS A 97 12.77 -22.08 -9.56
C HIS A 97 13.53 -22.84 -8.47
N VAL A 98 14.72 -23.36 -8.79
CA VAL A 98 15.58 -24.05 -7.82
C VAL A 98 15.90 -23.14 -6.63
N ARG A 99 16.22 -21.86 -6.87
CA ARG A 99 16.45 -20.87 -5.81
C ARG A 99 15.23 -20.71 -4.90
N PHE A 100 14.03 -20.65 -5.46
CA PHE A 100 12.81 -20.55 -4.67
C PHE A 100 12.52 -21.81 -3.86
N GLN A 101 12.77 -23.00 -4.41
CA GLN A 101 12.67 -24.26 -3.66
C GLN A 101 13.60 -24.27 -2.45
N HIS A 102 14.87 -23.85 -2.64
CA HIS A 102 15.80 -23.73 -1.52
C HIS A 102 15.33 -22.74 -0.45
N ILE A 103 14.77 -21.59 -0.85
CA ILE A 103 14.21 -20.62 0.10
C ILE A 103 13.03 -21.24 0.86
N SER A 104 12.14 -21.97 0.18
CA SER A 104 11.01 -22.65 0.82
C SER A 104 11.50 -23.66 1.87
N ILE A 105 12.43 -24.54 1.49
CA ILE A 105 13.00 -25.55 2.40
C ILE A 105 13.65 -24.89 3.62
N GLN A 106 14.38 -23.78 3.43
CA GLN A 106 14.96 -23.03 4.53
C GLN A 106 13.89 -22.46 5.47
N LEU A 107 12.82 -21.87 4.93
CA LEU A 107 11.70 -21.35 5.73
C LEU A 107 10.99 -22.47 6.49
N ASP A 108 10.75 -23.61 5.85
CA ASP A 108 10.14 -24.80 6.48
C ASP A 108 11.03 -25.37 7.60
N ALA A 109 12.35 -25.28 7.44
CA ALA A 109 13.34 -25.61 8.48
C ALA A 109 13.49 -24.54 9.57
N GLY A 110 12.67 -23.49 9.57
CA GLY A 110 12.66 -22.45 10.60
C GLY A 110 13.57 -21.25 10.33
N ALA A 111 14.14 -21.12 9.13
CA ALA A 111 14.86 -19.90 8.76
C ALA A 111 13.91 -18.69 8.77
N SER A 112 14.45 -17.52 9.14
CA SER A 112 13.66 -16.29 9.16
C SER A 112 13.51 -15.70 7.76
N ALA A 113 12.29 -15.29 7.42
CA ALA A 113 12.02 -14.52 6.22
C ALA A 113 12.77 -13.17 6.23
N PRO A 114 13.05 -12.58 5.05
CA PRO A 114 13.65 -11.26 4.95
C PRO A 114 12.91 -10.23 5.80
N LYS A 115 13.64 -9.54 6.69
CA LYS A 115 13.05 -8.55 7.60
C LYS A 115 12.56 -7.35 6.81
N GLN A 116 11.34 -6.91 7.10
CA GLN A 116 10.86 -5.61 6.63
C GLN A 116 11.70 -4.48 7.26
N SER A 117 11.80 -3.36 6.53
CA SER A 117 12.54 -2.21 7.04
C SER A 117 11.93 -1.70 8.36
N LYS A 118 12.76 -1.24 9.29
CA LYS A 118 12.31 -0.66 10.57
C LYS A 118 11.28 0.45 10.36
N LYS A 119 11.45 1.25 9.29
CA LYS A 119 10.53 2.34 8.92
C LYS A 119 9.15 1.81 8.53
N THR A 120 9.08 0.79 7.68
CA THR A 120 7.82 0.15 7.27
C THR A 120 7.11 -0.46 8.47
N THR A 121 7.85 -1.18 9.32
CA THR A 121 7.30 -1.81 10.53
C THR A 121 6.77 -0.75 11.50
N ALA A 122 7.50 0.33 11.75
CA ALA A 122 7.06 1.42 12.61
C ALA A 122 5.82 2.14 12.07
N PHE A 123 5.74 2.34 10.76
CA PHE A 123 4.55 2.90 10.12
C PHE A 123 3.34 1.97 10.27
N GLN A 124 3.49 0.68 9.99
CA GLN A 124 2.43 -0.31 10.16
C GLN A 124 1.95 -0.38 11.60
N MET A 125 2.87 -0.37 12.57
CA MET A 125 2.53 -0.36 14.00
C MET A 125 1.66 0.84 14.37
N LYS A 126 2.01 2.05 13.90
CA LYS A 126 1.19 3.26 14.15
C LYS A 126 -0.19 3.18 13.50
N VAL A 127 -0.27 2.64 12.29
CA VAL A 127 -1.55 2.42 11.61
C VAL A 127 -2.41 1.43 12.40
N ASN A 128 -1.84 0.31 12.84
CA ASN A 128 -2.55 -0.68 13.65
C ASN A 128 -3.06 -0.08 14.96
N VAL A 129 -2.24 0.69 15.68
CA VAL A 129 -2.67 1.37 16.92
C VAL A 129 -3.90 2.26 16.68
N LEU A 130 -3.93 3.01 15.57
CA LEU A 130 -5.10 3.84 15.24
C LEU A 130 -6.33 2.99 14.94
N HIS A 131 -6.18 1.89 14.20
CA HIS A 131 -7.28 0.97 13.94
C HIS A 131 -7.79 0.30 15.22
N ASP A 132 -6.91 -0.16 16.10
CA ASP A 132 -7.29 -0.79 17.37
C ASP A 132 -8.10 0.18 18.25
N ARG A 133 -7.65 1.44 18.34
CA ARG A 133 -8.39 2.49 19.08
C ARG A 133 -9.76 2.77 18.46
N PHE A 134 -9.85 2.76 17.13
CA PHE A 134 -11.11 2.92 16.42
C PHE A 134 -12.06 1.73 16.67
N LEU A 135 -11.56 0.49 16.61
CA LEU A 135 -12.33 -0.72 16.90
C LEU A 135 -12.84 -0.74 18.34
N LYS A 136 -12.04 -0.25 19.29
CA LYS A 136 -12.43 -0.07 20.70
C LYS A 136 -13.37 1.12 20.93
N LYS A 137 -13.75 1.85 19.88
CA LYS A 137 -14.60 3.06 19.93
C LYS A 137 -14.01 4.18 20.80
N GLU A 138 -12.68 4.21 20.97
CA GLU A 138 -11.98 5.28 21.70
C GLU A 138 -11.81 6.54 20.85
N ILE A 139 -11.87 6.40 19.53
CA ILE A 139 -11.77 7.49 18.57
C ILE A 139 -12.89 7.39 17.53
N THR A 140 -13.32 8.55 17.04
CA THR A 140 -14.32 8.68 15.97
C THR A 140 -13.72 8.42 14.59
N THR A 141 -14.57 8.18 13.59
CA THR A 141 -14.14 8.02 12.19
C THR A 141 -13.36 9.23 11.66
N LYS A 142 -13.75 10.44 12.09
CA LYS A 142 -13.05 11.70 11.74
C LYS A 142 -11.64 11.74 12.32
N GLU A 143 -11.49 11.34 13.58
CA GLU A 143 -10.19 11.31 14.27
C GLU A 143 -9.28 10.24 13.67
N LEU A 144 -9.83 9.08 13.29
CA LEU A 144 -9.09 8.04 12.56
C LEU A 144 -8.52 8.60 11.25
N LEU A 145 -9.36 9.21 10.40
CA LEU A 145 -8.92 9.79 9.13
C LEU A 145 -7.83 10.84 9.34
N SER A 146 -8.02 11.72 10.32
CA SER A 146 -7.03 12.74 10.67
C SER A 146 -5.71 12.11 11.10
N GLY A 147 -5.74 11.13 12.01
CA GLY A 147 -4.56 10.40 12.47
C GLY A 147 -3.81 9.71 11.34
N LEU A 148 -4.53 9.01 10.46
CA LEU A 148 -3.94 8.34 9.28
C LEU A 148 -3.30 9.36 8.32
N SER A 149 -3.94 10.51 8.08
CA SER A 149 -3.42 11.56 7.21
C SER A 149 -2.07 12.13 7.69
N LEU A 150 -1.89 12.23 9.01
CA LEU A 150 -0.63 12.68 9.63
C LEU A 150 0.51 11.67 9.42
N LEU A 151 0.20 10.38 9.32
CA LEU A 151 1.19 9.33 9.09
C LEU A 151 1.71 9.34 7.64
N ILE A 152 0.84 9.58 6.66
CA ILE A 152 1.21 9.62 5.22
C ILE A 152 2.19 10.77 4.93
N GLY A 153 2.02 11.90 5.61
CA GLY A 153 2.79 13.12 5.37
C GLY A 153 4.17 13.19 6.02
N ASN A 154 4.48 12.29 6.95
CA ASN A 154 5.64 12.41 7.83
C ASN A 154 6.90 11.80 7.19
N LYS A 155 7.46 12.49 6.20
CA LYS A 155 8.87 12.32 5.83
C LYS A 155 9.70 13.16 6.80
N LYS A 156 10.09 12.61 7.96
CA LYS A 156 11.32 13.10 8.59
C LYS A 156 12.46 12.76 7.62
N LYS A 157 13.07 13.80 7.06
CA LYS A 157 14.35 13.72 6.34
C LYS A 157 15.40 13.14 7.28
#